data_AF-A0A7I5TP17-F1
#
_entry.id   AF-A0A7I5TP17-F1
#
_cell.length_a   1.000
_cell.length_b   1.000
_cell.length_c   1.000
_cell.angle_alpha   90.00
_cell.angle_beta   90.00
_cell.angle_gamma   90.00
#
_symmetry.space_group_name_H-M   'P 1'
#
loop_
_entity.id
_entity.type
_entity.pdbx_description
1 polymer ?
#
loop_
_entity_poly.entity_id
_entity_poly.type
_entity_poly.pdbx_seq_one_letter_code
_entity_poly.pdbx_strand_id
1 'polypeptide(L)'
;MYNLFQIFFFLNLILTIFFTKKLYTMENFKSSIVNQKLPPKVTLMWAYNKYGCDVKRYETKDDICYKCKGISFNDLDLAVKFAQRYCRIKSIDNQEATITRVREMDKGCQIRRRHLPKRTQALCQNVVTEVCYPNFDIRPYLGKNNFNLHIWHIIWNGFTYPLFSRNDYRDMKDRFLKEINMYRELHDSFFLFESLTLTEIAQYHADYLAKYKLVSRKFESMYGETVGVAFYPASSVIVKKWYDESLFYKFGSKNPVYGTQMFTQMMWKESRRIGIGIARNDDVLWLVCKYSPKGNIRGRFRENVLPLSKNKEKRSFWSRMKALKGLKG
;
A
#
# COMPACT_ATOMS: atom_id res chain seq x y z
N MET A 1 -2.99 8.80 -75.16
CA MET A 1 -3.98 8.18 -74.24
C MET A 1 -3.30 7.66 -72.97
N TYR A 2 -2.57 8.53 -72.29
CA TYR A 2 -1.92 8.27 -71.00
C TYR A 2 -2.58 9.16 -69.93
N ASN A 3 -3.90 9.03 -69.76
CA ASN A 3 -4.63 9.85 -68.78
C ASN A 3 -5.89 9.19 -68.19
N LEU A 4 -5.93 7.85 -68.16
CA LEU A 4 -7.00 7.09 -67.50
C LEU A 4 -6.48 6.11 -66.43
N PHE A 5 -5.16 5.96 -66.28
CA PHE A 5 -4.53 5.14 -65.24
C PHE A 5 -4.01 5.94 -64.03
N GLN A 6 -4.01 7.27 -64.05
CA GLN A 6 -3.71 8.11 -62.87
C GLN A 6 -4.95 8.57 -62.07
N ILE A 7 -6.17 8.34 -62.58
CA ILE A 7 -7.41 8.71 -61.88
C ILE A 7 -7.90 7.61 -60.93
N PHE A 8 -7.47 6.35 -61.13
CA PHE A 8 -7.83 5.24 -60.23
C PHE A 8 -7.03 5.17 -58.91
N PHE A 9 -5.96 5.95 -58.78
CA PHE A 9 -5.16 5.99 -57.55
C PHE A 9 -5.53 7.14 -56.59
N PHE A 10 -6.31 8.13 -57.03
CA PHE A 10 -6.79 9.23 -56.17
C PHE A 10 -8.23 9.06 -55.66
N LEU A 11 -9.01 8.12 -56.21
CA LEU A 11 -10.36 7.81 -55.71
C LEU A 11 -10.41 6.75 -54.59
N ASN A 12 -9.34 5.98 -54.37
CA ASN A 12 -9.22 5.07 -53.23
C ASN A 12 -8.62 5.70 -51.96
N LEU A 13 -8.19 6.97 -52.00
CA LEU A 13 -7.72 7.69 -50.80
C LEU A 13 -8.77 8.61 -50.17
N ILE A 14 -9.85 8.95 -50.88
CA ILE A 14 -10.96 9.78 -50.34
C ILE A 14 -12.12 8.93 -49.80
N LEU A 15 -12.32 7.70 -50.30
CA LEU A 15 -13.36 6.80 -49.78
C LEU A 15 -12.99 6.10 -48.46
N THR A 16 -11.70 6.04 -48.10
CA THR A 16 -11.26 5.50 -46.81
C THR A 16 -11.29 6.54 -45.67
N ILE A 17 -11.37 7.83 -46.01
CA ILE A 17 -11.43 8.94 -45.03
C ILE A 17 -12.87 9.30 -44.64
N PHE A 18 -13.88 8.93 -45.44
CA PHE A 18 -15.29 9.20 -45.11
C PHE A 18 -16.04 8.07 -44.37
N PHE A 19 -15.53 6.83 -44.37
CA PHE A 19 -16.14 5.72 -43.60
C PHE A 19 -15.62 5.58 -42.16
N THR A 20 -14.51 6.24 -41.79
CA THR A 20 -13.96 6.17 -40.43
C THR A 20 -14.45 7.28 -39.49
N LYS A 21 -15.09 8.34 -40.02
CA LYS A 21 -15.63 9.45 -39.21
C LYS A 21 -17.13 9.37 -38.88
N LYS A 22 -17.90 8.46 -39.50
CA LYS A 22 -19.37 8.35 -39.29
C LYS A 22 -19.83 7.11 -38.50
N LEU A 23 -18.90 6.25 -38.06
CA LEU A 23 -19.18 5.16 -37.11
C LEU A 23 -18.84 5.52 -35.64
N TYR A 24 -18.29 6.71 -35.39
CA TYR A 24 -17.90 7.14 -34.04
C TYR A 24 -18.97 7.93 -33.27
N THR A 25 -20.18 8.06 -33.82
CA THR A 25 -21.27 8.82 -33.19
C THR A 25 -22.61 8.20 -33.58
N MET A 26 -22.96 7.02 -33.04
CA MET A 26 -24.36 6.58 -32.88
C MET A 26 -24.54 5.30 -32.02
N GLU A 27 -23.50 4.68 -31.45
CA GLU A 27 -23.68 3.58 -30.46
C GLU A 27 -23.67 4.03 -28.99
N ASN A 28 -23.46 5.32 -28.71
CA ASN A 28 -23.46 5.85 -27.33
C ASN A 28 -24.82 6.38 -26.83
N PHE A 29 -25.93 5.93 -27.41
CA PHE A 29 -27.27 6.37 -26.98
C PHE A 29 -28.30 5.24 -26.82
N LYS A 30 -27.84 4.03 -26.45
CA LYS A 30 -28.72 2.90 -26.08
C LYS A 30 -28.24 2.05 -24.88
N SER A 31 -27.43 2.60 -23.98
CA SER A 31 -27.09 1.91 -22.71
C SER A 31 -27.51 2.66 -21.43
N SER A 32 -28.27 3.75 -21.57
CA SER A 32 -29.01 4.33 -20.45
C SER A 32 -30.42 3.74 -20.44
N ILE A 33 -30.78 3.05 -19.34
CA ILE A 33 -32.07 2.36 -19.07
C ILE A 33 -32.09 0.97 -19.73
N VAL A 34 -31.77 -0.17 -19.12
CA VAL A 34 -32.07 -0.74 -17.80
C VAL A 34 -30.93 -1.69 -17.42
N ASN A 35 -30.23 -1.41 -16.32
CA ASN A 35 -29.57 -2.44 -15.53
C ASN A 35 -29.85 -2.11 -14.08
N GLN A 36 -31.06 -2.42 -13.63
CA GLN A 36 -31.26 -2.69 -12.21
C GLN A 36 -30.30 -3.84 -11.87
N LYS A 37 -29.12 -3.50 -11.32
CA LYS A 37 -28.20 -4.48 -10.77
C LYS A 37 -28.97 -5.22 -9.69
N LEU A 38 -29.39 -6.46 -9.98
CA LEU A 38 -29.90 -7.34 -8.94
C LEU A 38 -28.90 -7.34 -7.78
N PRO A 39 -29.38 -7.35 -6.52
CA PRO A 39 -28.49 -7.47 -5.38
C PRO A 39 -27.62 -8.72 -5.55
N PRO A 40 -26.35 -8.67 -5.11
CA PRO A 40 -25.46 -9.81 -5.24
C PRO A 40 -26.06 -10.97 -4.46
N LYS A 41 -26.00 -12.17 -5.03
CA LYS A 41 -26.29 -13.37 -4.26
C LYS A 41 -25.18 -13.52 -3.23
N VAL A 42 -25.54 -13.48 -1.95
CA VAL A 42 -24.58 -13.63 -0.85
C VAL A 42 -24.71 -15.01 -0.24
N THR A 43 -23.64 -15.79 -0.30
CA THR A 43 -23.57 -17.14 0.29
C THR A 43 -22.53 -17.16 1.39
N LEU A 44 -22.90 -17.60 2.60
CA LEU A 44 -21.91 -17.86 3.65
C LEU A 44 -21.10 -19.10 3.26
N MET A 45 -19.79 -18.94 3.08
CA MET A 45 -18.89 -20.03 2.67
C MET A 45 -18.19 -20.68 3.86
N TRP A 46 -17.93 -19.90 4.90
CA TRP A 46 -17.21 -20.35 6.08
C TRP A 46 -17.50 -19.43 7.27
N ALA A 47 -17.58 -19.96 8.49
CA ALA A 47 -17.74 -19.14 9.69
C ALA A 47 -17.09 -19.81 10.90
N TYR A 48 -16.63 -18.97 11.84
CA TYR A 48 -16.19 -19.35 13.16
C TYR A 48 -16.80 -18.40 14.20
N ASN A 49 -17.77 -18.92 14.96
CA ASN A 49 -18.67 -18.13 15.80
C ASN A 49 -17.96 -17.44 16.97
N LYS A 50 -16.92 -18.07 17.55
CA LYS A 50 -16.23 -17.57 18.75
C LYS A 50 -15.61 -16.18 18.58
N TYR A 51 -15.28 -15.77 17.35
CA TYR A 51 -14.71 -14.45 17.04
C TYR A 51 -15.51 -13.67 15.96
N GLY A 52 -16.72 -14.15 15.65
CA GLY A 52 -17.60 -13.58 14.62
C GLY A 52 -16.91 -13.49 13.25
N CYS A 53 -16.12 -14.49 12.90
CA CYS A 53 -15.33 -14.50 11.68
C CYS A 53 -16.01 -15.31 10.60
N ASP A 54 -16.48 -14.66 9.57
CA ASP A 54 -17.20 -15.27 8.48
C ASP A 54 -16.61 -14.87 7.12
N VAL A 55 -16.60 -15.81 6.20
CA VAL A 55 -16.28 -15.61 4.79
C VAL A 55 -17.58 -15.74 4.03
N LYS A 56 -18.00 -14.64 3.38
CA LYS A 56 -19.17 -14.64 2.50
C LYS A 56 -18.73 -14.50 1.05
N ARG A 57 -19.26 -15.35 0.17
CA ARG A 57 -19.19 -15.23 -1.29
C ARG A 57 -20.25 -14.26 -1.75
N TYR A 58 -19.86 -13.30 -2.58
CA TYR A 58 -20.74 -12.35 -3.24
C TYR A 58 -20.66 -12.66 -4.74
N GLU A 59 -21.78 -13.03 -5.31
CA GLU A 59 -21.90 -13.38 -6.72
C GLU A 59 -22.80 -12.37 -7.42
N THR A 60 -22.25 -11.72 -8.44
CA THR A 60 -22.98 -10.87 -9.39
C THR A 60 -22.98 -11.56 -10.76
N LYS A 61 -23.76 -11.06 -11.73
CA LYS A 61 -23.75 -11.62 -13.09
C LYS A 61 -22.36 -11.63 -13.76
N ASP A 62 -21.47 -10.71 -13.34
CA ASP A 62 -20.20 -10.44 -14.02
C ASP A 62 -18.96 -10.75 -13.14
N ASP A 63 -19.12 -11.01 -11.84
CA ASP A 63 -18.00 -11.10 -10.90
C ASP A 63 -18.34 -11.90 -9.62
N ILE A 64 -17.32 -12.57 -9.06
CA ILE A 64 -17.37 -13.34 -7.81
C ILE A 64 -16.27 -12.84 -6.88
N CYS A 65 -16.64 -12.46 -5.66
CA CYS A 65 -15.68 -12.00 -4.65
C CYS A 65 -16.00 -12.62 -3.27
N TYR A 66 -14.98 -12.90 -2.47
CA TYR A 66 -15.13 -13.42 -1.10
C TYR A 66 -14.78 -12.31 -0.11
N LYS A 67 -15.56 -12.12 0.96
CA LYS A 67 -15.23 -11.12 1.98
C LYS A 67 -15.17 -11.71 3.38
N CYS A 68 -14.15 -11.28 4.13
CA CYS A 68 -14.02 -11.55 5.56
C CYS A 68 -13.60 -10.27 6.28
N LYS A 69 -14.32 -9.90 7.36
CA LYS A 69 -14.05 -8.68 8.16
C LYS A 69 -13.85 -7.40 7.33
N GLY A 70 -14.59 -7.27 6.23
CA GLY A 70 -14.55 -6.11 5.33
C GLY A 70 -13.42 -6.13 4.29
N ILE A 71 -12.55 -7.14 4.29
CA ILE A 71 -11.52 -7.36 3.25
C ILE A 71 -12.09 -8.26 2.16
N SER A 72 -11.85 -7.90 0.89
CA SER A 72 -12.28 -8.69 -0.28
C SER A 72 -11.11 -9.50 -0.85
N PHE A 73 -11.41 -10.70 -1.32
CA PHE A 73 -10.51 -11.65 -1.95
C PHE A 73 -11.15 -12.13 -3.26
N ASN A 74 -10.32 -12.40 -4.27
CA ASN A 74 -10.74 -13.04 -5.53
C ASN A 74 -10.74 -14.57 -5.45
N ASP A 75 -10.16 -15.13 -4.38
CA ASP A 75 -10.03 -16.57 -4.16
C ASP A 75 -10.56 -16.96 -2.77
N LEU A 76 -11.29 -18.09 -2.71
CA LEU A 76 -11.92 -18.58 -1.48
C LEU A 76 -10.88 -19.04 -0.47
N ASP A 77 -9.85 -19.76 -0.93
CA ASP A 77 -8.83 -20.33 -0.06
C ASP A 77 -7.99 -19.23 0.60
N LEU A 78 -7.67 -18.16 -0.14
CA LEU A 78 -7.07 -16.95 0.42
C LEU A 78 -7.97 -16.28 1.48
N ALA A 79 -9.28 -16.18 1.24
CA ALA A 79 -10.23 -15.60 2.19
C ALA A 79 -10.34 -16.44 3.47
N VAL A 80 -10.38 -17.77 3.34
CA VAL A 80 -10.46 -18.71 4.47
C VAL A 80 -9.14 -18.73 5.25
N LYS A 81 -7.98 -18.78 4.59
CA LYS A 81 -6.66 -18.68 5.24
C LYS A 81 -6.51 -17.36 5.99
N PHE A 82 -6.97 -16.26 5.39
CA PHE A 82 -7.02 -14.97 6.07
C PHE A 82 -7.91 -15.02 7.31
N ALA A 83 -9.12 -15.59 7.20
CA ALA A 83 -10.06 -15.69 8.31
C ALA A 83 -9.49 -16.56 9.45
N GLN A 84 -8.95 -17.74 9.15
CA GLN A 84 -8.31 -18.62 10.13
C GLN A 84 -7.15 -17.92 10.86
N ARG A 85 -6.30 -17.18 10.13
CA ARG A 85 -5.18 -16.43 10.70
C ARG A 85 -5.65 -15.24 11.53
N TYR A 86 -6.64 -14.49 11.05
CA TYR A 86 -7.21 -13.34 11.75
C TYR A 86 -7.83 -13.77 13.09
N CYS A 87 -8.45 -14.95 13.12
CA CYS A 87 -9.22 -15.45 14.27
C CYS A 87 -8.43 -16.43 15.14
N ARG A 88 -7.13 -16.62 14.85
CA ARG A 88 -6.19 -17.43 15.63
C ARG A 88 -6.69 -18.84 15.92
N ILE A 89 -7.30 -19.47 14.91
CA ILE A 89 -7.86 -20.82 15.02
C ILE A 89 -6.72 -21.83 15.20
N LYS A 90 -6.82 -22.68 16.22
CA LYS A 90 -5.89 -23.80 16.45
C LYS A 90 -6.35 -25.01 15.61
N SER A 91 -5.44 -25.91 15.22
CA SER A 91 -5.74 -27.03 14.30
C SER A 91 -6.91 -27.93 14.72
N ILE A 92 -7.24 -27.97 16.01
CA ILE A 92 -8.32 -28.78 16.60
C ILE A 92 -9.71 -28.14 16.41
N ASP A 93 -9.79 -26.81 16.23
CA ASP A 93 -11.06 -26.06 16.16
C ASP A 93 -11.70 -26.05 14.75
N ASN A 94 -11.10 -26.74 13.77
CA ASN A 94 -11.56 -26.74 12.37
C ASN A 94 -12.89 -27.49 12.15
N GLN A 95 -13.35 -28.30 13.11
CA GLN A 95 -14.56 -29.12 12.97
C GLN A 95 -15.87 -28.37 13.30
N GLU A 96 -15.83 -27.20 13.95
CA GLU A 96 -17.03 -26.45 14.40
C GLU A 96 -17.55 -25.41 13.40
N ALA A 97 -17.07 -25.39 12.16
CA ALA A 97 -17.51 -24.43 11.14
C ALA A 97 -18.90 -24.80 10.56
N THR A 98 -19.94 -24.82 11.39
CA THR A 98 -21.31 -25.15 10.94
C THR A 98 -22.09 -23.89 10.56
N ILE A 99 -22.62 -23.91 9.33
CA ILE A 99 -23.39 -22.83 8.71
C ILE A 99 -24.71 -22.62 9.46
N THR A 100 -24.90 -21.45 10.08
CA THR A 100 -26.19 -21.07 10.68
C THR A 100 -26.75 -19.80 10.04
N ARG A 101 -27.86 -19.96 9.30
CA ARG A 101 -28.81 -18.99 8.71
C ARG A 101 -28.26 -17.76 7.97
N VAL A 102 -28.54 -17.75 6.66
CA VAL A 102 -28.31 -16.66 5.71
C VAL A 102 -29.30 -15.51 5.97
N ARG A 103 -28.80 -14.31 6.27
CA ARG A 103 -29.55 -13.07 6.07
C ARG A 103 -29.13 -12.47 4.74
N GLU A 104 -30.08 -12.26 3.85
CA GLU A 104 -29.88 -11.46 2.65
C GLU A 104 -29.49 -10.03 3.06
N MET A 105 -28.37 -9.55 2.54
CA MET A 105 -27.92 -8.17 2.72
C MET A 105 -27.85 -7.49 1.37
N ASP A 106 -28.55 -6.37 1.28
CA ASP A 106 -28.92 -5.69 0.04
C ASP A 106 -27.79 -4.81 -0.57
N LYS A 107 -26.52 -5.22 -0.45
CA LYS A 107 -25.39 -4.40 -0.93
C LYS A 107 -24.34 -5.22 -1.69
N GLY A 108 -24.34 -5.00 -3.01
CA GLY A 108 -23.35 -5.34 -4.04
C GLY A 108 -21.90 -5.47 -3.59
N CYS A 109 -21.17 -6.40 -4.21
CA CYS A 109 -19.71 -6.31 -4.33
C CYS A 109 -19.36 -5.12 -5.25
N GLN A 110 -19.45 -3.92 -4.70
CA GLN A 110 -18.71 -2.76 -5.18
C GLN A 110 -18.18 -2.07 -3.93
N ILE A 111 -16.86 -1.87 -3.85
CA ILE A 111 -16.35 -0.74 -3.08
C ILE A 111 -17.01 0.46 -3.74
N ARG A 112 -18.05 1.03 -3.13
CA ARG A 112 -18.54 2.34 -3.56
C ARG A 112 -17.38 3.30 -3.32
N ARG A 113 -16.52 3.50 -4.34
CA ARG A 113 -15.91 4.82 -4.52
C ARG A 113 -17.14 5.72 -4.55
N ARG A 114 -17.40 6.46 -3.47
CA ARG A 114 -18.33 7.59 -3.54
C ARG A 114 -17.84 8.36 -4.76
N HIS A 115 -18.65 8.39 -5.81
CA HIS A 115 -18.27 9.16 -6.99
C HIS A 115 -18.27 10.60 -6.51
N LEU A 116 -17.07 11.09 -6.16
CA LEU A 116 -16.85 12.50 -5.96
C LEU A 116 -17.37 13.19 -7.23
N PRO A 117 -17.99 14.37 -7.13
CA PRO A 117 -18.35 15.14 -8.32
C PRO A 117 -17.15 15.20 -9.28
N LYS A 118 -17.36 15.11 -10.61
CA LYS A 118 -16.26 15.06 -11.59
C LYS A 118 -15.23 16.19 -11.37
N ARG A 119 -15.72 17.38 -11.01
CA ARG A 119 -14.90 18.54 -10.64
C ARG A 119 -13.98 18.28 -9.44
N THR A 120 -14.50 17.60 -8.42
CA THR A 120 -13.75 17.20 -7.22
C THR A 120 -12.77 16.07 -7.52
N GLN A 121 -13.10 15.14 -8.42
CA GLN A 121 -12.15 14.10 -8.85
C GLN A 121 -10.94 14.71 -9.55
N ALA A 122 -11.16 15.63 -10.49
CA ALA A 122 -10.08 16.34 -11.17
C ALA A 122 -9.23 17.18 -10.20
N LEU A 123 -9.87 17.82 -9.21
CA LEU A 123 -9.15 18.52 -8.13
C LEU A 123 -8.24 17.56 -7.37
N CYS A 124 -8.77 16.41 -6.95
CA CYS A 124 -8.05 15.44 -6.12
C CYS A 124 -6.94 14.66 -6.85
N GLN A 125 -6.88 14.76 -8.17
CA GLN A 125 -5.74 14.30 -8.97
C GLN A 125 -4.56 15.26 -8.90
N ASN A 126 -4.82 16.57 -8.78
CA ASN A 126 -3.78 17.61 -8.83
C ASN A 126 -3.38 18.12 -7.43
N VAL A 127 -4.37 18.35 -6.56
CA VAL A 127 -4.18 18.89 -5.21
C VAL A 127 -5.03 18.11 -4.23
N VAL A 128 -4.37 17.57 -3.21
CA VAL A 128 -5.02 16.74 -2.21
C VAL A 128 -5.45 17.58 -1.04
N THR A 129 -6.75 17.67 -0.83
CA THR A 129 -7.36 18.45 0.26
C THR A 129 -8.26 17.57 1.10
N GLU A 130 -8.78 18.09 2.20
CA GLU A 130 -9.71 17.35 3.06
C GLU A 130 -10.94 16.82 2.31
N VAL A 131 -11.39 17.55 1.29
CA VAL A 131 -12.53 17.21 0.43
C VAL A 131 -12.31 15.90 -0.35
N CYS A 132 -11.06 15.50 -0.58
CA CYS A 132 -10.74 14.29 -1.33
C CYS A 132 -11.04 13.00 -0.58
N TYR A 133 -10.98 13.04 0.75
CA TYR A 133 -11.22 11.88 1.60
C TYR A 133 -12.04 12.27 2.83
N PRO A 134 -13.32 12.66 2.63
CA PRO A 134 -14.15 13.17 3.70
C PRO A 134 -14.37 12.07 4.75
N ASN A 135 -14.21 12.43 6.03
CA ASN A 135 -14.30 11.52 7.18
C ASN A 135 -13.23 10.42 7.20
N PHE A 136 -12.09 10.63 6.55
CA PHE A 136 -10.97 9.69 6.68
C PHE A 136 -10.52 9.59 8.14
N ASP A 137 -10.39 8.35 8.60
CA ASP A 137 -9.88 8.03 9.93
C ASP A 137 -8.65 7.12 9.80
N ILE A 138 -7.54 7.57 10.36
CA ILE A 138 -6.27 6.84 10.35
C ILE A 138 -6.25 5.68 11.36
N ARG A 139 -7.07 5.73 12.42
CA ARG A 139 -7.01 4.78 13.55
C ARG A 139 -7.09 3.31 13.14
N PRO A 140 -7.95 2.89 12.19
CA PRO A 140 -8.00 1.49 11.73
C PRO A 140 -6.69 0.99 11.08
N TYR A 141 -5.85 1.90 10.56
CA TYR A 141 -4.64 1.56 9.83
C TYR A 141 -3.39 1.45 10.72
N LEU A 142 -3.44 1.96 11.96
CA LEU A 142 -2.29 2.03 12.87
C LEU A 142 -1.94 0.69 13.53
N GLY A 143 -2.90 -0.22 13.65
CA GLY A 143 -2.73 -1.49 14.34
C GLY A 143 -2.68 -1.35 15.87
N LYS A 144 -2.39 -2.45 16.57
CA LYS A 144 -2.49 -2.55 18.05
C LYS A 144 -1.15 -2.45 18.80
N ASN A 145 -0.02 -2.32 18.10
CA ASN A 145 1.30 -2.30 18.74
C ASN A 145 1.57 -0.93 19.39
N ASN A 146 1.43 -0.86 20.71
CA ASN A 146 1.55 0.38 21.50
C ASN A 146 2.93 1.05 21.40
N PHE A 147 4.02 0.28 21.28
CA PHE A 147 5.36 0.84 21.20
C PHE A 147 5.56 1.61 19.88
N ASN A 148 5.24 0.95 18.77
CA ASN A 148 5.35 1.52 17.43
C ASN A 148 4.37 2.67 17.21
N LEU A 149 3.18 2.56 17.82
CA LEU A 149 2.17 3.61 17.79
C LEU A 149 2.68 4.93 18.40
N HIS A 150 3.45 4.86 19.49
CA HIS A 150 3.99 6.05 20.12
C HIS A 150 5.00 6.77 19.22
N ILE A 151 5.93 6.04 18.60
CA ILE A 151 6.92 6.61 17.66
C ILE A 151 6.19 7.24 16.48
N TRP A 152 5.20 6.55 15.94
CA TRP A 152 4.36 7.09 14.88
C TRP A 152 3.69 8.40 15.30
N HIS A 153 3.10 8.49 16.50
CA HIS A 153 2.51 9.74 16.98
C HIS A 153 3.55 10.86 17.15
N ILE A 154 4.77 10.58 17.59
CA ILE A 154 5.83 11.60 17.66
C ILE A 154 6.12 12.19 16.29
N ILE A 155 6.15 11.35 15.25
CA ILE A 155 6.55 11.76 13.89
C ILE A 155 5.39 12.34 13.09
N TRP A 156 4.19 11.79 13.20
CA TRP A 156 3.09 12.06 12.28
C TRP A 156 1.96 12.88 12.88
N ASN A 157 1.96 13.14 14.19
CA ASN A 157 0.92 13.96 14.81
C ASN A 157 0.86 15.36 14.17
N GLY A 158 -0.35 15.80 13.81
CA GLY A 158 -0.60 17.05 13.10
C GLY A 158 -0.18 17.07 11.62
N PHE A 159 0.46 16.02 11.10
CA PHE A 159 0.82 15.91 9.69
C PHE A 159 -0.08 14.89 9.00
N THR A 160 -1.26 15.35 8.58
CA THR A 160 -2.30 14.55 7.95
C THR A 160 -2.13 14.51 6.43
N TYR A 161 -2.93 13.68 5.76
CA TYR A 161 -2.78 13.40 4.33
C TYR A 161 -2.82 14.61 3.38
N PRO A 162 -3.54 15.73 3.64
CA PRO A 162 -3.47 16.90 2.76
C PRO A 162 -2.07 17.51 2.70
N LEU A 163 -1.24 17.28 3.72
CA LEU A 163 0.12 17.80 3.79
C LEU A 163 1.16 16.86 3.16
N PHE A 164 0.80 15.63 2.79
CA PHE A 164 1.75 14.63 2.31
C PHE A 164 2.45 15.06 1.01
N SER A 165 1.73 15.71 0.09
CA SER A 165 2.30 16.19 -1.19
C SER A 165 3.01 17.54 -1.10
N ARG A 166 3.11 18.15 0.11
CA ARG A 166 3.79 19.43 0.28
C ARG A 166 5.27 19.31 -0.10
N ASN A 167 5.80 20.34 -0.77
CA ASN A 167 7.19 20.39 -1.23
C ASN A 167 7.60 19.16 -2.05
N ASP A 168 6.73 18.71 -2.96
CA ASP A 168 6.95 17.51 -3.77
C ASP A 168 7.31 16.28 -2.90
N TYR A 169 6.49 16.04 -1.89
CA TYR A 169 6.66 14.98 -0.89
C TYR A 169 7.92 15.08 -0.01
N ARG A 170 8.74 16.13 -0.11
CA ARG A 170 9.98 16.26 0.68
C ARG A 170 9.74 16.13 2.18
N ASP A 171 8.73 16.84 2.70
CA ASP A 171 8.39 16.79 4.11
C ASP A 171 7.94 15.40 4.58
N MET A 172 7.29 14.65 3.68
CA MET A 172 6.88 13.27 3.93
C MET A 172 8.08 12.32 3.92
N LYS A 173 9.02 12.50 2.97
CA LYS A 173 10.28 11.76 2.89
C LYS A 173 11.13 11.98 4.15
N ASP A 174 11.25 13.23 4.62
CA ASP A 174 11.96 13.58 5.85
C ASP A 174 11.37 12.89 7.08
N ARG A 175 10.03 12.83 7.18
CA ARG A 175 9.35 12.11 8.26
C ARG A 175 9.58 10.62 8.21
N PHE A 176 9.54 10.00 7.03
CA PHE A 176 9.89 8.59 6.89
C PHE A 176 11.34 8.32 7.31
N LEU A 177 12.30 9.14 6.86
CA LEU A 177 13.69 9.01 7.27
C LEU A 177 13.85 9.16 8.79
N LYS A 178 13.17 10.15 9.39
CA LYS A 178 13.19 10.38 10.83
C LYS A 178 12.61 9.19 11.60
N GLU A 179 11.50 8.63 11.14
CA GLU A 179 10.90 7.43 11.74
C GLU A 179 11.86 6.22 11.65
N ILE A 180 12.46 5.98 10.48
CA ILE A 180 13.46 4.91 10.29
C ILE A 180 14.64 5.11 11.24
N ASN A 181 15.20 6.32 11.34
CA ASN A 181 16.34 6.61 12.20
C ASN A 181 16.01 6.51 13.70
N MET A 182 14.78 6.86 14.12
CA MET A 182 14.33 6.62 15.49
C MET A 182 14.31 5.12 15.83
N TYR A 183 13.83 4.27 14.90
CA TYR A 183 13.92 2.83 15.09
C TYR A 183 15.38 2.35 15.12
N ARG A 184 16.24 2.83 14.21
CA ARG A 184 17.66 2.44 14.17
C ARG A 184 18.38 2.80 15.46
N GLU A 185 18.09 3.95 16.05
CA GLU A 185 18.65 4.34 17.34
C GLU A 185 18.35 3.32 18.44
N LEU A 186 17.13 2.77 18.46
CA LEU A 186 16.71 1.79 19.47
C LEU A 186 17.44 0.44 19.34
N HIS A 187 17.95 0.15 18.15
CA HIS A 187 18.70 -1.06 17.81
C HIS A 187 20.22 -0.84 17.78
N ASP A 188 20.72 0.30 18.28
CA ASP A 188 22.14 0.68 18.21
C ASP A 188 22.73 0.60 16.79
N SER A 189 21.88 0.86 15.79
CA SER A 189 22.25 1.01 14.39
C SER A 189 22.51 2.48 14.07
N PHE A 190 23.59 2.76 13.33
CA PHE A 190 23.93 4.13 12.92
C PHE A 190 22.82 4.79 12.13
N PHE A 191 22.68 6.11 12.22
CA PHE A 191 21.68 6.82 11.42
C PHE A 191 21.99 6.70 9.93
N LEU A 192 20.93 6.65 9.12
CA LEU A 192 21.02 6.75 7.69
C LEU A 192 21.01 8.22 7.30
N PHE A 193 21.90 8.56 6.37
CA PHE A 193 21.95 9.88 5.75
C PHE A 193 21.38 9.80 4.34
N GLU A 194 20.63 10.83 3.95
CA GLU A 194 20.10 10.91 2.60
C GLU A 194 21.24 10.94 1.56
N SER A 195 20.99 10.35 0.40
CA SER A 195 21.88 10.37 -0.76
C SER A 195 21.07 10.71 -1.99
N LEU A 196 21.37 11.85 -2.62
CA LEU A 196 20.67 12.33 -3.83
C LEU A 196 20.63 11.26 -4.93
N THR A 197 21.77 10.62 -5.22
CA THR A 197 21.85 9.53 -6.21
C THR A 197 20.91 8.35 -5.89
N LEU A 198 20.81 7.94 -4.62
CA LEU A 198 19.89 6.87 -4.24
C LEU A 198 18.44 7.35 -4.31
N THR A 199 18.18 8.62 -3.98
CA THR A 199 16.85 9.23 -4.04
C THR A 199 16.34 9.27 -5.47
N GLU A 200 17.16 9.65 -6.44
CA GLU A 200 16.83 9.61 -7.88
C GLU A 200 16.48 8.19 -8.34
N ILE A 201 17.28 7.20 -7.96
CA ILE A 201 17.03 5.79 -8.30
C ILE A 201 15.75 5.28 -7.63
N ALA A 202 15.52 5.65 -6.36
CA ALA A 202 14.32 5.27 -5.64
C ALA A 202 13.07 5.92 -6.25
N GLN A 203 13.17 7.19 -6.66
CA GLN A 203 12.09 7.96 -7.28
C GLN A 203 11.70 7.35 -8.63
N TYR A 204 12.69 7.11 -9.52
CA TYR A 204 12.45 6.44 -10.79
C TYR A 204 11.74 5.08 -10.60
N HIS A 205 12.15 4.31 -9.60
CA HIS A 205 11.50 3.03 -9.31
C HIS A 205 10.07 3.22 -8.78
N ALA A 206 9.83 4.20 -7.90
CA ALA A 206 8.49 4.51 -7.41
C ALA A 206 7.55 4.91 -8.55
N ASP A 207 8.01 5.77 -9.46
CA ASP A 207 7.25 6.21 -10.63
C ASP A 207 6.90 5.05 -11.57
N TYR A 208 7.87 4.15 -11.80
CA TYR A 208 7.64 2.92 -12.56
C TYR A 208 6.55 2.05 -11.90
N LEU A 209 6.65 1.79 -10.60
CA LEU A 209 5.67 0.97 -9.88
C LEU A 209 4.27 1.60 -9.90
N ALA A 210 4.17 2.92 -9.73
CA ALA A 210 2.92 3.66 -9.76
C ALA A 210 2.30 3.66 -11.16
N LYS A 211 3.10 3.85 -12.22
CA LYS A 211 2.64 3.83 -13.62
C LYS A 211 2.01 2.49 -14.00
N TYR A 212 2.66 1.39 -13.63
CA TYR A 212 2.21 0.03 -13.97
C TYR A 212 1.35 -0.62 -12.87
N LYS A 213 1.08 0.09 -11.77
CA LYS A 213 0.32 -0.39 -10.60
C LYS A 213 0.84 -1.73 -10.05
N LEU A 214 2.17 -1.87 -9.98
CA LEU A 214 2.88 -3.08 -9.57
C LEU A 214 3.36 -3.01 -8.11
N VAL A 215 3.67 -4.17 -7.51
CA VAL A 215 4.31 -4.29 -6.18
C VAL A 215 5.65 -5.06 -6.28
N SER A 216 6.14 -5.30 -7.51
CA SER A 216 7.23 -6.24 -7.76
C SER A 216 8.61 -5.65 -7.48
N ARG A 217 9.46 -6.41 -6.78
CA ARG A 217 10.91 -6.18 -6.68
C ARG A 217 11.59 -6.77 -7.93
N LYS A 218 11.48 -6.12 -9.08
CA LYS A 218 12.09 -6.64 -10.32
C LYS A 218 13.47 -6.08 -10.65
N PHE A 219 14.05 -5.23 -9.79
CA PHE A 219 15.41 -4.75 -9.96
C PHE A 219 16.38 -5.51 -9.04
N GLU A 220 17.08 -6.48 -9.62
CA GLU A 220 18.34 -6.94 -9.04
C GLU A 220 19.27 -5.73 -8.95
N SER A 221 19.42 -5.23 -7.74
CA SER A 221 20.11 -3.96 -7.47
C SER A 221 21.30 -4.22 -6.56
N MET A 222 22.39 -3.53 -6.88
CA MET A 222 23.55 -3.37 -5.99
C MET A 222 23.18 -2.71 -4.65
N TYR A 223 21.99 -2.10 -4.56
CA TYR A 223 21.46 -1.45 -3.36
C TYR A 223 20.46 -2.34 -2.62
N GLY A 224 20.34 -2.11 -1.32
CA GLY A 224 19.23 -2.62 -0.52
C GLY A 224 17.93 -1.96 -0.93
N GLU A 225 16.78 -2.61 -0.68
CA GLU A 225 15.48 -2.08 -1.07
C GLU A 225 14.38 -2.43 -0.07
N THR A 226 13.50 -1.45 0.20
CA THR A 226 12.17 -1.67 0.76
C THR A 226 11.12 -1.00 -0.12
N VAL A 227 10.01 -1.70 -0.37
CA VAL A 227 8.88 -1.21 -1.18
C VAL A 227 7.60 -1.33 -0.36
N GLY A 228 6.79 -0.28 -0.39
CA GLY A 228 5.59 -0.15 0.42
C GLY A 228 4.49 0.45 -0.42
N VAL A 229 3.28 -0.09 -0.27
CA VAL A 229 2.10 0.37 -0.99
C VAL A 229 0.99 0.57 0.02
N ALA A 230 0.33 1.72 -0.04
CA ALA A 230 -0.78 2.03 0.86
C ALA A 230 -1.84 2.87 0.17
N PHE A 231 -3.04 2.82 0.73
CA PHE A 231 -4.05 3.85 0.50
C PHE A 231 -3.47 5.22 0.89
N TYR A 232 -3.53 6.20 -0.01
CA TYR A 232 -2.81 7.48 0.11
C TYR A 232 -3.03 8.17 1.47
N PRO A 233 -4.27 8.33 1.97
CA PRO A 233 -4.49 8.94 3.29
C PRO A 233 -3.87 8.19 4.46
N ALA A 234 -3.68 6.88 4.31
CA ALA A 234 -3.10 6.01 5.33
C ALA A 234 -1.59 5.75 5.12
N SER A 235 -0.94 6.42 4.17
CA SER A 235 0.44 6.12 3.78
C SER A 235 1.50 6.39 4.85
N SER A 236 1.19 7.23 5.84
CA SER A 236 2.06 7.46 7.02
C SER A 236 2.31 6.19 7.85
N VAL A 237 1.55 5.11 7.67
CA VAL A 237 1.73 3.86 8.44
C VAL A 237 2.73 2.88 7.80
N ILE A 238 3.27 3.17 6.61
CA ILE A 238 4.10 2.23 5.85
C ILE A 238 5.35 1.79 6.64
N VAL A 239 6.17 2.75 7.09
CA VAL A 239 7.40 2.46 7.83
C VAL A 239 7.11 1.77 9.16
N LYS A 240 6.05 2.21 9.85
CA LYS A 240 5.56 1.53 11.06
C LYS A 240 5.24 0.05 10.80
N LYS A 241 4.54 -0.27 9.70
CA LYS A 241 4.19 -1.65 9.33
C LYS A 241 5.43 -2.49 8.99
N TRP A 242 6.41 -1.90 8.31
CA TRP A 242 7.69 -2.57 8.10
C TRP A 242 8.37 -2.89 9.43
N TYR A 243 8.36 -1.96 10.39
CA TYR A 243 8.94 -2.20 11.70
C TYR A 243 8.13 -3.20 12.56
N ASP A 244 6.80 -3.28 12.39
CA ASP A 244 5.96 -4.31 13.02
C ASP A 244 6.37 -5.75 12.60
N GLU A 245 7.12 -5.94 11.51
CA GLU A 245 7.70 -7.24 11.15
C GLU A 245 8.70 -7.75 12.19
N SER A 246 9.27 -6.86 13.03
CA SER A 246 10.13 -7.23 14.17
C SER A 246 9.48 -8.24 15.11
N LEU A 247 8.15 -8.24 15.23
CA LEU A 247 7.39 -9.20 16.03
C LEU A 247 7.55 -10.65 15.55
N PHE A 248 7.95 -10.84 14.30
CA PHE A 248 8.17 -12.15 13.69
C PHE A 248 9.66 -12.47 13.50
N TYR A 249 10.56 -11.52 13.79
CA TYR A 249 11.99 -11.71 13.62
C TYR A 249 12.63 -12.32 14.87
N LYS A 250 13.44 -13.38 14.68
CA LYS A 250 14.24 -13.99 15.74
C LYS A 250 15.65 -13.41 15.72
N PHE A 251 15.96 -12.55 16.68
CA PHE A 251 17.30 -11.96 16.83
C PHE A 251 18.37 -13.04 17.00
N GLY A 252 19.56 -12.80 16.41
CA GLY A 252 20.64 -13.78 16.37
C GLY A 252 20.51 -14.82 15.24
N SER A 253 19.44 -14.80 14.44
CA SER A 253 19.33 -15.64 13.25
C SER A 253 20.46 -15.35 12.26
N LYS A 254 21.01 -16.42 11.66
CA LYS A 254 21.99 -16.32 10.55
C LYS A 254 21.31 -16.18 9.18
N ASN A 255 20.03 -16.53 9.09
CA ASN A 255 19.28 -16.67 7.86
C ASN A 255 18.12 -15.66 7.77
N PRO A 256 17.72 -15.26 6.55
CA PRO A 256 16.54 -14.43 6.35
C PRO A 256 15.28 -15.15 6.84
N VAL A 257 14.40 -14.40 7.50
CA VAL A 257 13.06 -14.88 7.88
C VAL A 257 12.05 -14.30 6.88
N TYR A 258 11.18 -15.15 6.35
CA TYR A 258 10.18 -14.70 5.39
C TYR A 258 9.19 -13.74 6.07
N GLY A 259 8.90 -12.61 5.42
CA GLY A 259 8.00 -11.59 5.94
C GLY A 259 8.65 -10.61 6.92
N THR A 260 9.98 -10.64 7.07
CA THR A 260 10.72 -9.68 7.90
C THR A 260 11.75 -8.87 7.12
N GLN A 261 11.73 -8.95 5.79
CA GLN A 261 12.80 -8.41 4.96
C GLN A 261 12.85 -6.88 4.98
N MET A 262 11.73 -6.21 5.25
CA MET A 262 11.67 -4.75 5.27
C MET A 262 12.25 -4.26 6.59
N PHE A 263 11.86 -4.88 7.70
CA PHE A 263 12.45 -4.64 9.00
C PHE A 263 13.97 -4.84 8.98
N THR A 264 14.45 -5.99 8.50
CA THR A 264 15.88 -6.31 8.53
C THR A 264 16.70 -5.38 7.64
N GLN A 265 16.15 -4.93 6.49
CA GLN A 265 16.82 -3.94 5.65
C GLN A 265 16.87 -2.57 6.32
N MET A 266 15.76 -2.11 6.90
CA MET A 266 15.72 -0.84 7.62
C MET A 266 16.71 -0.81 8.77
N MET A 267 16.82 -1.91 9.51
CA MET A 267 17.67 -2.00 10.71
C MET A 267 19.11 -2.38 10.41
N TRP A 268 19.47 -2.67 9.15
CA TRP A 268 20.78 -3.18 8.76
C TRP A 268 21.89 -2.25 9.26
N LYS A 269 22.69 -2.72 10.22
CA LYS A 269 23.67 -1.91 10.95
C LYS A 269 24.69 -1.28 10.03
N GLU A 270 25.15 -1.98 9.00
CA GLU A 270 26.17 -1.49 8.07
C GLU A 270 25.65 -0.49 7.03
N SER A 271 24.34 -0.41 6.77
CA SER A 271 23.79 0.59 5.86
C SER A 271 24.05 2.00 6.41
N ARG A 272 24.46 2.94 5.55
CA ARG A 272 24.84 4.32 5.92
C ARG A 272 24.05 5.37 5.14
N ARG A 273 23.67 5.05 3.91
CA ARG A 273 22.97 5.94 3.00
C ARG A 273 21.61 5.38 2.65
N ILE A 274 20.66 6.28 2.47
CA ILE A 274 19.29 5.97 2.01
C ILE A 274 18.87 6.96 0.94
N GLY A 275 18.08 6.50 -0.02
CA GLY A 275 17.32 7.36 -0.91
C GLY A 275 15.85 6.98 -0.89
N ILE A 276 14.96 7.96 -0.94
CA ILE A 276 13.51 7.76 -0.79
C ILE A 276 12.76 8.31 -2.00
N GLY A 277 12.05 7.42 -2.69
CA GLY A 277 11.15 7.74 -3.79
C GLY A 277 9.69 7.59 -3.37
N ILE A 278 8.85 8.55 -3.75
CA ILE A 278 7.42 8.50 -3.51
C ILE A 278 6.70 8.78 -4.82
N ALA A 279 5.80 7.89 -5.21
CA ALA A 279 4.93 8.09 -6.35
C ALA A 279 3.48 7.78 -5.98
N ARG A 280 2.57 8.57 -6.53
CA ARG A 280 1.14 8.39 -6.31
C ARG A 280 0.45 8.15 -7.65
N ASN A 281 -0.45 7.17 -7.67
CA ASN A 281 -1.40 6.97 -8.75
C ASN A 281 -2.79 6.72 -8.14
N ASP A 282 -3.77 7.53 -8.53
CA ASP A 282 -5.12 7.55 -7.94
C ASP A 282 -5.09 7.70 -6.41
N ASP A 283 -5.63 6.72 -5.69
CA ASP A 283 -5.72 6.68 -4.23
C ASP A 283 -4.60 5.83 -3.61
N VAL A 284 -3.58 5.48 -4.37
CA VAL A 284 -2.51 4.57 -3.96
C VAL A 284 -1.17 5.30 -3.99
N LEU A 285 -0.40 5.14 -2.91
CA LEU A 285 0.95 5.67 -2.78
C LEU A 285 1.94 4.51 -2.74
N TRP A 286 3.00 4.64 -3.54
CA TRP A 286 4.18 3.79 -3.55
C TRP A 286 5.33 4.51 -2.87
N LEU A 287 5.91 3.87 -1.86
CA LEU A 287 7.13 4.28 -1.18
C LEU A 287 8.23 3.29 -1.52
N VAL A 288 9.33 3.77 -2.09
CA VAL A 288 10.53 2.99 -2.35
C VAL A 288 11.68 3.59 -1.57
N CYS A 289 12.41 2.78 -0.82
CA CYS A 289 13.67 3.18 -0.20
C CYS A 289 14.82 2.33 -0.75
N LYS A 290 15.91 2.98 -1.13
CA LYS A 290 17.17 2.33 -1.54
C LYS A 290 18.23 2.54 -0.48
N TYR A 291 19.04 1.52 -0.20
CA TYR A 291 20.02 1.54 0.89
C TYR A 291 21.42 1.21 0.38
N SER A 292 22.44 1.92 0.89
CA SER A 292 23.84 1.60 0.63
C SER A 292 24.68 1.69 1.91
N PRO A 293 25.54 0.70 2.22
CA PRO A 293 25.61 -0.63 1.61
C PRO A 293 24.29 -1.42 1.69
N LYS A 294 24.12 -2.38 0.78
CA LYS A 294 22.95 -3.27 0.71
C LYS A 294 22.85 -4.13 1.97
N GLY A 295 21.62 -4.28 2.47
CA GLY A 295 21.32 -5.18 3.58
C GLY A 295 20.80 -6.54 3.12
N ASN A 296 20.30 -7.31 4.08
CA ASN A 296 19.71 -8.65 3.87
C ASN A 296 20.67 -9.64 3.20
N ILE A 297 21.97 -9.51 3.45
CA ILE A 297 23.00 -10.42 2.94
C ILE A 297 22.96 -11.70 3.78
N ARG A 298 22.82 -12.86 3.13
CA ARG A 298 22.83 -14.17 3.80
C ARG A 298 24.11 -14.35 4.63
N GLY A 299 23.98 -14.90 5.83
CA GLY A 299 25.10 -15.10 6.75
C GLY A 299 25.48 -13.88 7.60
N ARG A 300 25.07 -12.66 7.23
CA ARG A 300 25.46 -11.40 7.90
C ARG A 300 24.41 -10.84 8.88
N PHE A 301 23.27 -11.53 9.04
CA PHE A 301 22.12 -11.04 9.81
C PHE A 301 22.43 -10.83 11.30
N ARG A 302 23.15 -11.76 11.94
CA ARG A 302 23.47 -11.69 13.37
C ARG A 302 24.22 -10.42 13.76
N GLU A 303 25.07 -9.93 12.87
CA GLU A 303 25.95 -8.77 13.06
C GLU A 303 25.22 -7.45 12.77
N ASN A 304 24.19 -7.53 11.93
CA ASN A 304 23.55 -6.37 11.32
C ASN A 304 22.13 -6.09 11.81
N VAL A 305 21.44 -7.06 12.42
CA VAL A 305 20.09 -6.88 12.95
C VAL A 305 20.12 -7.15 14.45
N LEU A 306 20.46 -6.10 15.19
CA LEU A 306 20.64 -6.16 16.64
C LEU A 306 19.30 -6.14 17.36
N PRO A 307 19.19 -6.73 18.57
CA PRO A 307 18.02 -6.55 19.42
C PRO A 307 17.91 -5.11 19.95
N LEU A 308 16.80 -4.79 20.59
CA LEU A 308 16.65 -3.52 21.30
C LEU A 308 17.74 -3.36 22.36
N SER A 309 18.32 -2.17 22.46
CA SER A 309 19.37 -1.85 23.42
C SER A 309 18.86 -1.93 24.87
N LYS A 310 19.50 -2.74 25.72
CA LYS A 310 19.12 -2.95 27.14
C LYS A 310 19.14 -1.65 27.96
N ASN A 311 20.04 -0.71 27.64
CA ASN A 311 20.17 0.57 28.35
C ASN A 311 19.17 1.64 27.89
N LYS A 312 18.44 1.41 26.79
CA LYS A 312 17.38 2.29 26.27
C LYS A 312 15.99 1.82 26.67
N GLU A 313 15.88 0.98 27.72
CA GLU A 313 14.60 0.63 28.33
C GLU A 313 13.81 1.88 28.72
N LYS A 314 12.83 2.20 27.86
CA LYS A 314 11.71 3.15 27.94
C LYS A 314 11.97 4.51 28.62
N ARG A 315 12.35 4.58 29.90
CA ARG A 315 12.48 5.86 30.65
C ARG A 315 13.52 6.82 30.07
N SER A 316 14.77 6.38 29.81
CA SER A 316 15.84 7.28 29.33
C SER A 316 15.59 7.78 27.89
N PHE A 317 15.13 6.87 27.01
CA PHE A 317 14.80 7.21 25.62
C PHE A 317 13.66 8.24 25.55
N TRP A 318 12.57 8.04 26.29
CA TRP A 318 11.44 8.98 26.27
C TRP A 318 11.81 10.36 26.85
N SER A 319 12.65 10.42 27.89
CA SER A 319 13.16 11.68 28.42
C SER A 319 14.01 12.45 27.40
N ARG A 320 14.91 11.76 26.68
CA ARG A 320 15.72 12.36 25.60
C ARG A 320 14.88 12.80 24.41
N MET A 321 13.88 12.01 24.02
CA MET A 321 12.96 12.36 22.94
C MET A 321 12.06 13.55 23.30
N LYS A 322 11.68 13.71 24.57
CA LYS A 322 10.94 14.89 25.07
C LYS A 322 11.81 16.15 25.02
N ALA A 323 13.12 16.03 25.29
CA ALA A 323 14.09 17.13 25.16
C ALA A 323 14.34 17.55 23.70
N LEU A 324 14.38 16.61 22.75
CA LEU A 324 14.52 16.91 21.32
C LEU A 324 13.32 17.67 20.71
N LYS A 325 12.15 17.68 21.38
CA LYS A 325 11.03 18.58 21.02
C LYS A 325 11.30 20.06 21.32
N GLY A 326 12.38 20.38 22.04
CA GLY A 326 12.74 21.73 22.50
C GLY A 326 13.71 22.50 21.62
N LEU A 327 14.15 21.99 20.46
CA LEU A 327 14.98 22.77 19.53
C LEU A 327 14.10 23.62 18.62
N LYS A 328 13.71 24.78 19.15
CA LYS A 328 13.54 25.99 18.36
C LYS A 328 14.93 26.45 17.93
N GLY A 329 15.11 26.59 16.63
CA GLY A 329 16.13 27.39 15.96
C GLY A 329 15.47 27.91 14.71
#